data_AF-D4LF76-F1
#
_entry.id   AF-D4LF76-F1
#
_cell.length_a   1.000
_cell.length_b   1.000
_cell.length_c   1.000
_cell.angle_alpha   90.00
_cell.angle_beta   90.00
_cell.angle_gamma   90.00
#
_symmetry.space_group_name_H-M   'P 1'
#
loop_
_entity.id
_entity.type
_entity.pdbx_description
1 polymer ?
#
loop_
_entity_poly.entity_id
_entity_poly.type
_entity_poly.pdbx_seq_one_letter_code
_entity_poly.pdbx_strand_id
1 'polypeptide(L)' 'MENYTICHCMQVTYADVENALHRETRFENVESAFEDVQKITHCSTGCGGCHDKILDVISQIMSK' A
#
# COMPACT_ATOMS: atom_id res chain seq x y z
N MET A 1 -6.92 -3.67 11.76
CA MET A 1 -7.70 -2.45 11.42
C MET A 1 -8.93 -2.90 10.65
N GLU A 2 -10.01 -2.11 10.66
CA GLU A 2 -11.13 -2.36 9.74
C GLU A 2 -10.66 -2.16 8.29
N ASN A 3 -11.22 -2.92 7.33
CA ASN A 3 -10.86 -2.77 5.92
C ASN A 3 -11.59 -1.55 5.33
N TYR A 4 -10.85 -0.65 4.67
CA TYR A 4 -11.39 0.54 4.03
C TYR A 4 -10.66 0.85 2.73
N THR A 5 -11.32 1.57 1.81
CA THR A 5 -10.70 2.00 0.54
C THR A 5 -9.70 3.13 0.77
N ILE A 6 -8.48 2.94 0.27
CA ILE A 6 -7.39 3.94 0.33
C ILE A 6 -7.25 4.65 -1.03
N CYS A 7 -7.28 3.90 -2.13
CA CYS A 7 -7.26 4.46 -3.49
C CYS A 7 -8.60 4.24 -4.19
N HIS A 8 -9.32 5.32 -4.46
CA HIS A 8 -10.59 5.24 -5.19
C HIS A 8 -10.41 5.02 -6.70
N CYS A 9 -9.31 5.49 -7.31
CA CYS A 9 -9.08 5.29 -8.74
C CYS A 9 -8.92 3.81 -9.11
N MET A 10 -8.15 3.08 -8.29
CA MET A 10 -7.81 1.67 -8.53
C MET A 10 -8.55 0.72 -7.59
N GLN A 11 -9.47 1.24 -6.77
CA GLN A 11 -10.25 0.48 -5.78
C GLN A 11 -9.39 -0.32 -4.80
N VAL A 12 -8.24 0.23 -4.40
CA VAL A 12 -7.29 -0.42 -3.47
C VAL A 12 -7.74 -0.19 -2.03
N THR A 13 -7.81 -1.26 -1.25
CA THR A 13 -8.20 -1.26 0.16
C THR A 13 -7.01 -1.50 1.09
N TYR A 14 -7.20 -1.28 2.40
CA TYR A 14 -6.21 -1.62 3.42
C TYR A 14 -5.78 -3.09 3.33
N ALA A 15 -6.73 -4.00 3.15
CA ALA A 15 -6.44 -5.42 3.03
C ALA A 15 -5.61 -5.74 1.78
N ASP A 16 -5.80 -5.02 0.68
CA ASP A 16 -4.97 -5.21 -0.53
C ASP A 16 -3.52 -4.80 -0.29
N VAL A 17 -3.30 -3.69 0.44
CA VAL A 17 -1.95 -3.25 0.83
C VAL A 17 -1.29 -4.25 1.78
N GLU A 18 -2.01 -4.69 2.81
CA GLU A 18 -1.52 -5.68 3.77
C GLU A 18 -1.17 -7.02 3.10
N ASN A 19 -2.03 -7.48 2.19
CA ASN A 19 -1.78 -8.70 1.41
C ASN A 19 -0.62 -8.54 0.43
N ALA A 20 -0.49 -7.39 -0.23
CA ALA A 20 0.64 -7.10 -1.12
C ALA A 20 1.95 -7.10 -0.35
N LEU A 21 1.98 -6.49 0.84
CA LEU A 21 3.14 -6.55 1.73
C LEU A 21 3.46 -7.99 2.10
N HIS A 22 2.53 -8.78 2.65
CA HIS A 22 2.82 -10.16 3.08
C HIS A 22 3.35 -11.11 1.99
N ARG A 23 3.23 -10.76 0.71
CA ARG A 23 3.82 -11.53 -0.40
C ARG A 23 5.31 -11.26 -0.57
N GLU A 24 5.80 -10.14 -0.06
CA GLU A 24 7.21 -9.78 -0.08
C GLU A 24 7.97 -10.43 1.07
N THR A 25 9.18 -10.92 0.76
CA THR A 25 10.02 -11.64 1.74
C THR A 25 10.95 -10.72 2.52
N ARG A 26 11.11 -9.47 2.06
CA ARG A 26 12.00 -8.46 2.65
C ARG A 26 11.43 -7.08 2.44
N PHE A 27 11.20 -6.36 3.53
CA PHE A 27 10.99 -4.91 3.49
C PHE A 27 12.24 -4.23 4.02
N GLU A 28 12.97 -3.51 3.15
CA GLU A 28 14.13 -2.73 3.58
C GLU A 28 13.68 -1.39 4.16
N ASN A 29 12.78 -0.71 3.47
CA ASN A 29 12.20 0.56 3.89
C ASN A 29 10.80 0.76 3.30
N VAL A 30 10.14 1.84 3.72
CA VAL A 30 8.76 2.15 3.32
C VAL A 30 8.67 2.47 1.82
N GLU A 31 9.70 3.10 1.23
CA GLU A 31 9.70 3.44 -0.20
C GLU A 31 9.78 2.18 -1.07
N SER A 32 10.67 1.24 -0.76
CA SER A 32 10.77 -0.03 -1.48
C SER A 32 9.48 -0.83 -1.36
N ALA A 33 8.90 -0.88 -0.16
CA ALA A 33 7.63 -1.54 0.07
C ALA A 33 6.48 -0.88 -0.71
N PHE A 34 6.50 0.46 -0.85
CA PHE A 34 5.54 1.18 -1.69
C PHE A 34 5.66 0.79 -3.17
N GLU A 35 6.88 0.67 -3.70
CA GLU A 35 7.07 0.26 -5.09
C GLU A 35 6.43 -1.11 -5.35
N ASP A 36 6.58 -2.07 -4.45
CA ASP A 36 6.04 -3.42 -4.60
C ASP A 36 4.51 -3.44 -4.44
N VAL A 37 3.98 -2.71 -3.46
CA VAL A 37 2.53 -2.49 -3.31
C VAL A 37 1.96 -1.83 -4.56
N GLN A 38 2.63 -0.83 -5.13
CA GLN A 38 2.20 -0.15 -6.35
C GLN A 38 2.24 -1.08 -7.56
N LYS A 39 3.27 -1.95 -7.70
CA LYS A 39 3.34 -2.94 -8.79
C LYS A 39 2.17 -3.92 -8.74
N ILE A 40 1.76 -4.34 -7.55
CA ILE A 40 0.69 -5.34 -7.35
C ILE A 40 -0.71 -4.71 -7.47
N THR A 41 -0.92 -3.54 -6.86
CA THR A 41 -2.25 -2.93 -6.71
C THR A 41 -2.53 -1.82 -7.73
N HIS A 42 -1.51 -1.37 -8.44
CA HIS A 42 -1.53 -0.20 -9.32
C HIS A 42 -1.89 1.12 -8.63
N CYS A 43 -1.87 1.20 -7.28
CA CYS A 43 -2.17 2.44 -6.56
C CYS A 43 -1.30 3.62 -7.05
N SER A 44 -1.85 4.84 -6.99
CA SER A 44 -1.16 6.08 -7.42
C SER A 44 -0.82 6.19 -8.92
N THR A 45 -1.24 5.26 -9.78
CA THR A 45 -1.09 5.37 -11.25
C THR A 45 -2.23 6.16 -11.93
N GLY A 46 -3.27 6.50 -11.17
CA GLY A 46 -4.37 7.37 -11.62
C GLY A 46 -4.13 8.84 -11.27
N CYS A 47 -4.86 9.38 -10.29
CA CYS A 47 -4.72 10.79 -9.89
C CYS A 47 -3.56 11.07 -8.91
N GLY A 48 -2.90 10.05 -8.37
CA GLY A 48 -1.82 10.17 -7.37
C GLY A 48 -2.26 10.54 -5.95
N GLY A 49 -3.50 11.00 -5.73
CA GLY A 49 -3.95 11.54 -4.44
C GLY A 49 -4.03 10.56 -3.26
N CYS A 50 -3.79 9.27 -3.47
CA CYS A 50 -3.69 8.27 -2.40
C CYS A 50 -2.24 7.98 -1.94
N HIS A 51 -1.22 8.54 -2.60
CA HIS A 51 0.19 8.16 -2.39
C HIS A 51 0.61 8.23 -0.93
N ASP A 52 0.45 9.38 -0.28
CA ASP A 52 0.84 9.57 1.12
C ASP A 52 0.08 8.63 2.07
N LYS A 53 -1.22 8.41 1.81
CA LYS A 53 -2.04 7.48 2.63
C LYS A 53 -1.55 6.03 2.50
N ILE A 54 -1.10 5.62 1.32
CA ILE A 54 -0.53 4.29 1.14
C ILE A 54 0.80 4.18 1.91
N LEU A 55 1.67 5.19 1.85
CA LEU A 55 2.92 5.23 2.64
C LEU A 55 2.65 5.13 4.14
N ASP A 56 1.66 5.90 4.64
CA ASP A 56 1.25 5.86 6.05
C ASP A 56 0.77 4.46 6.46
N VAL A 57 -0.04 3.80 5.63
CA VAL A 57 -0.55 2.45 5.90
C VAL A 57 0.59 1.42 5.88
N ILE A 58 1.51 1.52 4.92
CA ILE A 58 2.69 0.65 4.87
C ILE A 58 3.53 0.81 6.13
N SER A 59 3.83 2.05 6.55
CA SER A 59 4.59 2.33 7.76
C SER A 59 3.90 1.77 9.01
N GLN A 60 2.57 1.91 9.10
CA GLN A 60 1.78 1.35 10.21
C GLN A 60 1.78 -0.18 10.23
N ILE A 61 1.80 -0.85 9.08
CA ILE A 61 1.87 -2.32 9.01
C ILE A 61 3.28 -2.80 9.39
N MET A 62 4.33 -2.15 8.89
CA MET A 62 5.72 -2.51 9.17
C MET A 62 6.15 -2.25 10.61
N SER A 63 5.47 -1.35 11.33
CA SER A 63 5.79 -0.99 12.73
C SER A 63 5.02 -1.83 13.77
N LYS A 64 4.24 -2.81 13.34
CA LYS A 64 3.53 -3.76 14.21
C LYS A 64 4.32 -5.04 14.38
#